data_AF-A0A9E4JL60-F1
#
_entry.id   AF-A0A9E4JL60-F1
#
_cell.length_a   1.000
_cell.length_b   1.000
_cell.length_c   1.000
_cell.angle_alpha   90.00
_cell.angle_beta   90.00
_cell.angle_gamma   90.00
#
_symmetry.space_group_name_H-M   'P 1'
#
loop_
_entity.id
_entity.type
_entity.pdbx_description
1 polymer ?
#
loop_
_entity_poly.entity_id
_entity_poly.type
_entity_poly.pdbx_seq_one_letter_code
_entity_poly.pdbx_strand_id
1 'polypeptide(L)'
;MEIIDLLEKRGIKNKAYYKKFVDLISPEQDMTIIYILLKRLENKDLDFFDCVNLIKELIIWIINKYDNNDQRNSVNILKFVSDLILNNNFFRKALEFLIANSDEEYIIKLAELILKLVKNEESSIKISSHETNNKCDQRVEKKYYEKFKRLLNNKKEITLEAWDNNAYIALPLIAENKIDMVEKVCIINQIIDVIEFTNNSNLIMRCMSALNYIGALSNPDVIKKIVSIIIKITKNKNIYCAITTTTILKKITQLEILKLLVANFKEYTADKVQDDDLWVYMFAHDIVWHCAQHMSYPEFYHAWNSPALITSSETPKSLPAGNTSTVQVLEEQIRDLGELLKELQPTQKTYPIVINAEPLEDETDNTAIAQELCNQIYQTVFPDDENIPEVNNHPQLKRLIPKLKKQLNTQHIALILYQCEPNSDLISFCRKLTNDLHVAFITTQKIEPPLAGFPDQPHLVSILQNWLSEI
;
A
#
# COMPACT_ATOMS: atom_id res chain seq x y z
N MET A 1 -0.17 30.48 -54.14
CA MET A 1 -0.31 31.25 -52.89
C MET A 1 -0.84 30.26 -51.89
N GLU A 2 0.01 29.77 -50.99
CA GLU A 2 -0.38 28.75 -50.02
C GLU A 2 -1.51 29.32 -49.16
N ILE A 3 -2.52 28.50 -48.85
CA ILE A 3 -3.67 28.85 -47.99
C ILE A 3 -3.20 29.51 -46.67
N ILE A 4 -1.97 29.21 -46.25
CA ILE A 4 -1.23 29.75 -45.12
C ILE A 4 -1.04 31.28 -45.23
N ASP A 5 -0.57 31.80 -46.36
CA ASP A 5 -0.34 33.24 -46.58
C ASP A 5 -1.64 34.06 -46.45
N LEU A 6 -2.76 33.44 -46.85
CA LEU A 6 -4.10 34.03 -46.82
C LEU A 6 -4.66 34.12 -45.40
N LEU A 7 -4.35 33.14 -44.55
CA LEU A 7 -4.83 33.07 -43.18
C LEU A 7 -4.01 33.96 -42.24
N GLU A 8 -2.70 34.03 -42.43
CA GLU A 8 -1.82 34.93 -41.67
C GLU A 8 -2.12 36.40 -42.00
N LYS A 9 -2.37 36.73 -43.28
CA LYS A 9 -2.80 38.08 -43.69
C LYS A 9 -4.15 38.52 -43.09
N ARG A 10 -4.99 37.57 -42.64
CA ARG A 10 -6.28 37.87 -42.00
C ARG A 10 -6.22 37.98 -40.48
N GLY A 11 -5.03 37.92 -39.88
CA GLY A 11 -4.83 38.22 -38.45
C GLY A 11 -5.35 37.14 -37.49
N ILE A 12 -5.55 35.90 -37.96
CA ILE A 12 -6.15 34.82 -37.17
C ILE A 12 -5.04 34.01 -36.47
N LYS A 13 -4.92 34.09 -35.14
CA LYS A 13 -3.92 33.34 -34.34
C LYS A 13 -4.52 32.44 -33.24
N ASN A 14 -4.02 31.20 -33.22
CA ASN A 14 -3.81 30.25 -32.10
C ASN A 14 -4.92 29.46 -31.37
N LYS A 15 -6.23 29.71 -31.46
CA LYS A 15 -7.21 28.77 -30.85
C LYS A 15 -8.51 28.65 -31.62
N ALA A 16 -8.95 29.77 -32.19
CA ALA A 16 -10.02 29.80 -33.18
C ALA A 16 -9.66 29.08 -34.49
N TYR A 17 -8.37 28.77 -34.70
CA TYR A 17 -7.83 28.14 -35.91
C TYR A 17 -8.42 26.74 -36.10
N TYR A 18 -8.33 25.84 -35.10
CA TYR A 18 -8.66 24.43 -35.26
C TYR A 18 -10.16 24.16 -35.37
N LYS A 19 -10.97 24.81 -34.53
CA LYS A 19 -12.42 24.68 -34.60
C LYS A 19 -12.97 25.20 -35.93
N LYS A 20 -12.58 26.43 -36.34
CA LYS A 20 -12.93 26.94 -37.68
C LYS A 20 -12.32 26.10 -38.80
N PHE A 21 -11.16 25.47 -38.63
CA PHE A 21 -10.57 24.60 -39.64
C PHE A 21 -11.38 23.32 -39.83
N VAL A 22 -11.74 22.64 -38.73
CA VAL A 22 -12.61 21.44 -38.77
C VAL A 22 -13.96 21.81 -39.37
N ASP A 23 -14.50 22.99 -39.04
CA ASP A 23 -15.74 23.53 -39.63
C ASP A 23 -15.59 23.92 -41.12
N LEU A 24 -14.36 24.22 -41.60
CA LEU A 24 -14.04 24.59 -42.99
C LEU A 24 -13.70 23.39 -43.88
N ILE A 25 -13.51 22.20 -43.32
CA ILE A 25 -13.35 20.96 -44.09
C ILE A 25 -14.73 20.60 -44.67
N SER A 26 -15.04 21.20 -45.83
CA SER A 26 -16.18 20.81 -46.67
C SER A 26 -16.08 19.31 -47.01
N PRO A 27 -17.21 18.58 -47.15
CA PRO A 27 -17.23 17.17 -47.57
C PRO A 27 -16.42 16.85 -48.83
N GLU A 28 -16.11 17.85 -49.66
CA GLU A 28 -15.48 17.68 -50.97
C GLU A 28 -14.01 18.17 -51.02
N GLN A 29 -13.44 18.73 -49.93
CA GLN A 29 -12.07 19.27 -49.96
C GLN A 29 -11.03 18.45 -49.16
N ASP A 30 -10.24 17.75 -49.96
CA ASP A 30 -8.80 17.46 -49.91
C ASP A 30 -8.18 16.86 -48.62
N MET A 31 -7.99 15.54 -48.65
CA MET A 31 -7.06 14.74 -47.84
C MET A 31 -5.69 15.39 -47.63
N THR A 32 -5.26 16.20 -48.59
CA THR A 32 -4.04 16.99 -48.55
C THR A 32 -3.98 17.94 -47.35
N ILE A 33 -5.11 18.53 -46.92
CA ILE A 33 -5.17 19.46 -45.78
C ILE A 33 -5.01 18.71 -44.45
N ILE A 34 -5.71 17.59 -44.30
CA ILE A 34 -5.58 16.70 -43.14
C ILE A 34 -4.15 16.17 -43.05
N TYR A 35 -3.57 15.75 -44.17
CA TYR A 35 -2.19 15.30 -44.27
C TYR A 35 -1.18 16.40 -43.87
N ILE A 36 -1.36 17.65 -44.32
CA ILE A 36 -0.51 18.78 -43.94
C ILE A 36 -0.62 19.09 -42.44
N LEU A 37 -1.83 19.02 -41.86
CA LEU A 37 -2.05 19.23 -40.42
C LEU A 37 -1.36 18.13 -39.58
N LEU A 38 -1.51 16.88 -39.98
CA LEU A 38 -0.90 15.74 -39.28
C LEU A 38 0.63 15.71 -39.45
N LYS A 39 1.16 16.14 -40.62
CA LYS A 39 2.60 16.30 -40.84
C LYS A 39 3.18 17.49 -40.07
N ARG A 40 2.40 18.54 -39.78
CA ARG A 40 2.79 19.60 -38.83
C ARG A 40 2.82 19.11 -37.39
N LEU A 41 1.90 18.23 -37.00
CA LEU A 41 1.94 17.58 -35.68
C LEU A 41 3.20 16.72 -35.51
N GLU A 42 3.61 15.99 -36.55
CA GLU A 42 4.87 15.22 -36.56
C GLU A 42 6.11 16.12 -36.37
N ASN A 43 6.05 17.37 -36.85
CA ASN A 43 7.13 18.35 -36.80
C ASN A 43 7.19 19.22 -35.52
N LYS A 44 6.42 18.89 -34.48
CA LYS A 44 6.60 19.37 -33.08
C LYS A 44 6.36 20.84 -32.75
N ASP A 45 5.69 21.62 -33.61
CA ASP A 45 5.34 23.02 -33.28
C ASP A 45 4.08 23.16 -32.40
N LEU A 46 3.46 22.04 -32.00
CA LEU A 46 2.25 22.01 -31.19
C LEU A 46 2.52 21.48 -29.78
N ASP A 47 1.84 22.05 -28.77
CA ASP A 47 1.90 21.53 -27.42
C ASP A 47 1.05 20.23 -27.29
N PHE A 48 1.33 19.41 -26.28
CA PHE A 48 0.67 18.11 -26.10
C PHE A 48 -0.86 18.23 -25.99
N PHE A 49 -1.40 19.30 -25.42
CA PHE A 49 -2.84 19.45 -25.24
C PHE A 49 -3.53 19.94 -26.51
N ASP A 50 -2.88 20.78 -27.29
CA ASP A 50 -3.32 21.09 -28.65
C ASP A 50 -3.34 19.83 -29.52
N CYS A 51 -2.33 18.95 -29.38
CA CYS A 51 -2.32 17.65 -30.05
C CYS A 51 -3.47 16.74 -29.58
N VAL A 52 -3.67 16.59 -28.26
CA VAL A 52 -4.77 15.79 -27.68
C VAL A 52 -6.14 16.29 -28.14
N ASN A 53 -6.38 17.61 -28.09
CA ASN A 53 -7.63 18.20 -28.54
C ASN A 53 -7.83 18.00 -30.05
N LEU A 54 -6.77 18.17 -30.84
CA LEU A 54 -6.83 17.95 -32.28
C LEU A 54 -7.11 16.48 -32.62
N ILE A 55 -6.48 15.53 -31.92
CA ILE A 55 -6.76 14.10 -32.05
C ILE A 55 -8.22 13.80 -31.68
N LYS A 56 -8.73 14.39 -30.58
CA LYS A 56 -10.13 14.23 -30.15
C LYS A 56 -11.10 14.71 -31.23
N GLU A 57 -10.90 15.92 -31.75
CA GLU A 57 -11.73 16.50 -32.82
C GLU A 57 -11.62 15.69 -34.12
N LEU A 58 -10.43 15.19 -34.47
CA LEU A 58 -10.24 14.29 -35.61
C LEU A 58 -11.01 12.98 -35.43
N ILE A 59 -10.93 12.35 -34.26
CA ILE A 59 -11.66 11.12 -33.95
C ILE A 59 -13.17 11.35 -34.04
N ILE A 60 -13.68 12.44 -33.44
CA ILE A 60 -15.10 12.80 -33.51
C ILE A 60 -15.53 13.02 -34.96
N TRP A 61 -14.72 13.73 -35.74
CA TRP A 61 -14.99 13.97 -37.16
C TRP A 61 -15.00 12.66 -37.96
N ILE A 62 -14.05 11.75 -37.73
CA ILE A 62 -14.01 10.43 -38.36
C ILE A 62 -15.24 9.61 -37.99
N ILE A 63 -15.62 9.54 -36.71
CA ILE A 63 -16.82 8.83 -36.25
C ILE A 63 -18.06 9.37 -36.99
N ASN A 64 -18.24 10.69 -37.02
CA ASN A 64 -19.38 11.33 -37.68
C ASN A 64 -19.39 11.11 -39.21
N LYS A 65 -18.23 10.99 -39.85
CA LYS A 65 -18.14 10.73 -41.30
C LYS A 65 -18.34 9.25 -41.65
N TYR A 66 -17.85 8.35 -40.81
CA TYR A 66 -17.98 6.91 -41.00
C TYR A 66 -19.45 6.47 -40.99
N ASP A 67 -20.26 7.07 -40.12
CA ASP A 67 -21.71 6.83 -40.04
C ASP A 67 -22.48 7.32 -41.28
N ASN A 68 -21.89 8.21 -42.09
CA ASN A 68 -22.51 8.81 -43.28
C ASN A 68 -22.15 8.13 -44.63
N ASN A 69 -21.70 6.87 -44.61
CA ASN A 69 -21.48 6.01 -45.80
C ASN A 69 -20.36 6.41 -46.78
N ASP A 70 -19.47 7.36 -46.46
CA ASP A 70 -18.25 7.60 -47.26
C ASP A 70 -17.08 6.69 -46.82
N GLN A 71 -17.23 5.39 -47.11
CA GLN A 71 -16.33 4.34 -46.59
C GLN A 71 -14.90 4.42 -47.16
N ARG A 72 -14.72 4.91 -48.39
CA ARG A 72 -13.43 4.82 -49.10
C ARG A 72 -12.41 5.84 -48.61
N ASN A 73 -12.85 7.07 -48.35
CA ASN A 73 -11.99 8.12 -47.77
C ASN A 73 -11.71 7.85 -46.29
N SER A 74 -12.70 7.31 -45.58
CA SER A 74 -12.58 6.97 -44.17
C SER A 74 -11.50 5.92 -43.90
N VAL A 75 -11.37 4.88 -44.74
CA VAL A 75 -10.35 3.83 -44.59
C VAL A 75 -8.92 4.38 -44.72
N ASN A 76 -8.65 5.30 -45.66
CA ASN A 76 -7.32 5.87 -45.83
C ASN A 76 -6.92 6.81 -44.67
N ILE A 77 -7.87 7.59 -44.16
CA ILE A 77 -7.66 8.45 -42.98
C ILE A 77 -7.42 7.57 -41.75
N LEU A 78 -8.20 6.50 -41.60
CA LEU A 78 -8.08 5.58 -40.48
C LEU A 78 -6.78 4.79 -40.50
N LYS A 79 -6.34 4.33 -41.68
CA LYS A 79 -5.02 3.69 -41.84
C LYS A 79 -3.89 4.64 -41.47
N PHE A 80 -3.97 5.89 -41.93
CA PHE A 80 -2.97 6.89 -41.60
C PHE A 80 -2.98 7.26 -40.10
N VAL A 81 -4.15 7.41 -39.47
CA VAL A 81 -4.28 7.66 -38.02
C VAL A 81 -3.79 6.46 -37.22
N SER A 82 -4.08 5.24 -37.67
CA SER A 82 -3.57 3.99 -37.07
C SER A 82 -2.04 3.94 -37.17
N ASP A 83 -1.46 4.18 -38.34
CA ASP A 83 -0.01 4.27 -38.52
C ASP A 83 0.62 5.37 -37.67
N LEU A 84 -0.04 6.52 -37.53
CA LEU A 84 0.43 7.63 -36.70
C LEU A 84 0.39 7.27 -35.20
N ILE A 85 -0.66 6.61 -34.73
CA ILE A 85 -0.81 6.17 -33.34
C ILE A 85 0.17 5.03 -33.02
N LEU A 86 0.27 4.04 -33.90
CA LEU A 86 1.08 2.84 -33.69
C LEU A 86 2.57 3.13 -33.78
N ASN A 87 2.98 4.02 -34.69
CA ASN A 87 4.40 4.31 -34.91
C ASN A 87 4.91 5.55 -34.14
N ASN A 88 4.04 6.25 -33.41
CA ASN A 88 4.44 7.43 -32.63
C ASN A 88 3.95 7.34 -31.17
N ASN A 89 4.89 7.05 -30.26
CA ASN A 89 4.63 6.96 -28.82
C ASN A 89 3.92 8.17 -28.23
N PHE A 90 4.14 9.36 -28.78
CA PHE A 90 3.46 10.58 -28.34
C PHE A 90 1.97 10.54 -28.63
N PHE A 91 1.57 10.11 -29.83
CA PHE A 91 0.16 9.97 -30.22
C PHE A 91 -0.52 8.81 -29.49
N ARG A 92 0.20 7.71 -29.28
CA ARG A 92 -0.27 6.61 -28.44
C ARG A 92 -0.60 7.07 -27.02
N LYS A 93 0.33 7.79 -26.37
CA LYS A 93 0.11 8.36 -25.02
C LYS A 93 -1.04 9.39 -25.01
N ALA A 94 -1.17 10.21 -26.06
CA ALA A 94 -2.29 11.15 -26.19
C ALA A 94 -3.65 10.45 -26.35
N LEU A 95 -3.70 9.31 -27.05
CA LEU A 95 -4.90 8.50 -27.17
C LEU A 95 -5.23 7.78 -25.86
N GLU A 96 -4.23 7.21 -25.18
CA GLU A 96 -4.39 6.62 -23.84
C GLU A 96 -4.94 7.67 -22.85
N PHE A 97 -4.49 8.92 -22.93
CA PHE A 97 -5.04 10.04 -22.16
C PHE A 97 -6.52 10.30 -22.48
N LEU A 98 -6.90 10.34 -23.76
CA LEU A 98 -8.29 10.55 -24.16
C LEU A 98 -9.17 9.40 -23.65
N ILE A 99 -8.73 8.16 -23.77
CA ILE A 99 -9.49 6.99 -23.31
C ILE A 99 -9.68 7.05 -21.78
N ALA A 100 -8.62 7.36 -21.03
CA ALA A 100 -8.68 7.40 -19.57
C ALA A 100 -9.53 8.55 -18.98
N ASN A 101 -9.85 9.58 -19.79
CA ASN A 101 -10.55 10.79 -19.35
C ASN A 101 -11.83 11.10 -20.14
N SER A 102 -12.30 10.16 -20.97
CA SER A 102 -13.57 10.31 -21.70
C SER A 102 -14.70 9.55 -21.01
N ASP A 103 -15.95 9.93 -21.30
CA ASP A 103 -17.12 9.19 -20.84
C ASP A 103 -17.22 7.79 -21.47
N GLU A 104 -17.99 6.93 -20.81
CA GLU A 104 -18.16 5.52 -21.19
C GLU A 104 -18.73 5.37 -22.62
N GLU A 105 -19.62 6.29 -23.03
CA GLU A 105 -20.21 6.30 -24.37
C GLU A 105 -19.15 6.58 -25.47
N TYR A 106 -18.25 7.52 -25.23
CA TYR A 106 -17.15 7.84 -26.14
C TYR A 106 -16.16 6.67 -26.25
N ILE A 107 -15.85 6.01 -25.13
CA ILE A 107 -14.97 4.83 -25.11
C ILE A 107 -15.59 3.68 -25.92
N ILE A 108 -16.89 3.44 -25.78
CA ILE A 108 -17.61 2.40 -26.54
C ILE A 108 -17.57 2.71 -28.04
N LYS A 109 -17.89 3.94 -28.46
CA LYS A 109 -17.84 4.34 -29.87
C LYS A 109 -16.44 4.21 -30.46
N LEU A 110 -15.41 4.57 -29.69
CA LEU A 110 -14.01 4.41 -30.10
C LEU A 110 -13.63 2.93 -30.21
N ALA A 111 -14.03 2.09 -29.26
CA ALA A 111 -13.78 0.66 -29.29
C ALA A 111 -14.50 -0.03 -30.47
N GLU A 112 -15.74 0.37 -30.79
CA GLU A 112 -16.47 -0.11 -31.96
C GLU A 112 -15.80 0.29 -33.28
N LEU A 113 -15.29 1.53 -33.36
CA LEU A 113 -14.51 1.99 -34.50
C LEU A 113 -13.25 1.14 -34.68
N ILE A 114 -12.50 0.90 -33.60
CA ILE A 114 -11.29 0.05 -33.60
C ILE A 114 -11.63 -1.40 -33.99
N LEU A 115 -12.71 -1.97 -33.46
CA LEU A 115 -13.13 -3.34 -33.80
C LEU A 115 -13.57 -3.48 -35.27
N LYS A 116 -14.27 -2.48 -35.82
CA LYS A 116 -14.62 -2.42 -37.25
C LYS A 116 -13.38 -2.29 -38.14
N LEU A 117 -12.32 -1.65 -37.64
CA LEU A 117 -11.05 -1.51 -38.33
C LEU A 117 -10.24 -2.81 -38.36
N VAL A 118 -10.11 -3.48 -37.21
CA VAL A 118 -9.39 -4.77 -37.12
C VAL A 118 -10.02 -5.83 -38.02
N LYS A 119 -11.35 -5.83 -38.17
CA LYS A 119 -12.06 -6.75 -39.09
C LYS A 119 -11.83 -6.46 -40.58
N ASN A 120 -11.47 -5.23 -40.95
CA ASN A 120 -11.17 -4.85 -42.34
C ASN A 120 -9.69 -5.05 -42.71
N GLU A 121 -8.78 -5.18 -41.73
CA GLU A 121 -7.32 -5.24 -41.93
C GLU A 121 -6.70 -6.64 -42.02
N GLU A 122 -7.46 -7.73 -41.89
CA GLU A 122 -6.97 -9.13 -42.02
C GLU A 122 -6.30 -9.45 -43.37
N SER A 123 -6.20 -8.50 -44.31
CA SER A 123 -5.58 -8.69 -45.62
C SER A 123 -4.23 -7.99 -45.86
N SER A 124 -3.73 -7.03 -45.07
CA SER A 124 -2.49 -6.32 -45.52
C SER A 124 -1.73 -5.41 -44.54
N ILE A 125 -1.13 -5.91 -43.46
CA ILE A 125 0.00 -5.19 -42.80
C ILE A 125 1.09 -6.16 -42.32
N LYS A 126 2.28 -6.10 -42.95
CA LYS A 126 3.55 -6.53 -42.35
C LYS A 126 4.13 -5.34 -41.58
N ILE A 127 4.09 -5.39 -40.26
CA ILE A 127 4.68 -4.37 -39.40
C ILE A 127 6.21 -4.51 -39.45
N SER A 128 6.89 -3.57 -40.09
CA SER A 128 8.35 -3.42 -39.96
C SER A 128 8.66 -2.60 -38.72
N SER A 129 9.27 -3.22 -37.72
CA SER A 129 9.79 -2.55 -36.52
C SER A 129 10.97 -1.63 -36.91
N HIS A 130 10.69 -0.34 -37.11
CA HIS A 130 11.75 0.67 -37.13
C HIS A 130 11.82 1.35 -35.75
N GLU A 131 12.94 1.11 -35.06
CA GLU A 131 13.35 1.86 -33.86
C GLU A 131 13.48 3.35 -34.21
N THR A 132 12.49 4.15 -33.85
CA THR A 132 12.58 5.61 -33.94
C THR A 132 13.30 6.17 -32.70
N ASN A 133 14.22 7.10 -32.97
CA ASN A 133 15.19 7.64 -32.03
C ASN A 133 14.57 8.32 -30.78
N ASN A 134 14.79 7.69 -29.62
CA ASN A 134 14.31 7.97 -28.25
C ASN A 134 14.73 9.34 -27.64
N LYS A 135 15.45 10.21 -28.37
CA LYS A 135 16.01 11.47 -27.82
C LYS A 135 15.01 12.63 -27.75
N CYS A 136 13.98 12.64 -28.58
CA CYS A 136 13.02 13.74 -28.57
C CYS A 136 11.98 13.60 -27.46
N ASP A 137 11.61 12.37 -27.11
CA ASP A 137 10.67 12.06 -26.04
C ASP A 137 11.22 12.49 -24.67
N GLN A 138 12.51 12.23 -24.42
CA GLN A 138 13.19 12.65 -23.18
C GLN A 138 13.23 14.18 -22.98
N ARG A 139 13.36 14.97 -24.06
CA ARG A 139 13.37 16.44 -23.96
C ARG A 139 12.00 17.00 -23.60
N VAL A 140 10.94 16.42 -24.15
CA VAL A 140 9.56 16.82 -23.87
C VAL A 140 9.19 16.41 -22.43
N GLU A 141 9.49 15.18 -22.04
CA GLU A 141 9.28 14.65 -20.69
C GLU A 141 9.96 15.52 -19.63
N LYS A 142 11.24 15.88 -19.83
CA LYS A 142 11.97 16.78 -18.92
C LYS A 142 11.35 18.18 -18.83
N LYS A 143 10.87 18.75 -19.96
CA LYS A 143 10.23 20.07 -19.97
C LYS A 143 8.95 20.10 -19.15
N TYR A 144 8.09 19.09 -19.28
CA TYR A 144 6.83 19.01 -18.52
C TYR A 144 7.07 18.69 -17.05
N TYR A 145 8.05 17.85 -16.75
CA TYR A 145 8.48 17.60 -15.38
C TYR A 145 8.93 18.90 -14.67
N GLU A 146 9.79 19.70 -15.32
CA GLU A 146 10.21 20.99 -14.76
C GLU A 146 9.05 21.99 -14.61
N LYS A 147 8.08 21.99 -15.54
CA LYS A 147 6.86 22.78 -15.39
C LYS A 147 6.02 22.31 -14.20
N PHE A 148 5.87 21.00 -14.02
CA PHE A 148 5.14 20.42 -12.89
C PHE A 148 5.80 20.79 -11.55
N LYS A 149 7.13 20.71 -11.47
CA LYS A 149 7.88 21.14 -10.28
C LYS A 149 7.70 22.62 -9.96
N ARG A 150 7.74 23.48 -10.98
CA ARG A 150 7.46 24.92 -10.81
C ARG A 150 6.02 25.18 -10.37
N LEU A 151 5.06 24.42 -10.90
CA LEU A 151 3.66 24.51 -10.50
C LEU A 151 3.49 24.15 -9.02
N LEU A 152 4.08 23.03 -8.57
CA LEU A 152 4.03 22.57 -7.19
C LEU A 152 4.66 23.57 -6.20
N ASN A 153 5.72 24.27 -6.59
CA ASN A 153 6.32 25.33 -5.79
C ASN A 153 5.37 26.53 -5.57
N ASN A 154 4.37 26.74 -6.44
CA ASN A 154 3.39 27.82 -6.32
C ASN A 154 2.02 27.32 -5.82
N LYS A 155 2.03 26.71 -4.63
CA LYS A 155 0.89 25.97 -4.04
C LYS A 155 -0.43 26.73 -3.91
N LYS A 156 -0.45 28.07 -3.97
CA LYS A 156 -1.68 28.89 -3.82
C LYS A 156 -2.43 29.14 -5.13
N GLU A 157 -1.82 28.88 -6.28
CA GLU A 157 -2.36 29.25 -7.60
C GLU A 157 -2.55 28.04 -8.52
N ILE A 158 -2.47 26.82 -7.99
CA ILE A 158 -2.65 25.61 -8.78
C ILE A 158 -4.13 25.49 -9.18
N THR A 159 -4.39 25.67 -10.47
CA THR A 159 -5.70 25.37 -11.07
C THR A 159 -5.77 23.91 -11.48
N LEU A 160 -6.99 23.37 -11.58
CA LEU A 160 -7.21 21.99 -12.03
C LEU A 160 -6.66 21.76 -13.45
N GLU A 161 -6.86 22.73 -14.35
CA GLU A 161 -6.32 22.69 -15.72
C GLU A 161 -4.79 22.69 -15.73
N ALA A 162 -4.15 23.53 -14.91
CA ALA A 162 -2.69 23.54 -14.81
C ALA A 162 -2.15 22.23 -14.24
N TRP A 163 -2.85 21.63 -13.26
CA TRP A 163 -2.50 20.32 -12.74
C TRP A 163 -2.58 19.25 -13.83
N ASP A 164 -3.74 19.08 -14.46
CA ASP A 164 -3.97 18.06 -15.48
C ASP A 164 -2.97 18.22 -16.65
N ASN A 165 -2.62 19.46 -16.99
CA ASN A 165 -1.66 19.74 -18.06
C ASN A 165 -0.21 19.34 -17.79
N ASN A 166 0.20 19.23 -16.53
CA ASN A 166 1.60 18.99 -16.17
C ASN A 166 1.80 17.65 -15.45
N ALA A 167 0.84 17.23 -14.62
CA ALA A 167 0.91 16.01 -13.83
C ALA A 167 0.89 14.75 -14.71
N TYR A 168 0.13 14.74 -15.81
CA TYR A 168 -0.02 13.54 -16.66
C TYR A 168 1.32 13.04 -17.23
N ILE A 169 2.21 13.94 -17.63
CA ILE A 169 3.53 13.59 -18.17
C ILE A 169 4.54 13.38 -17.04
N ALA A 170 4.43 14.15 -15.93
CA ALA A 170 5.39 14.08 -14.83
C ALA A 170 5.22 12.84 -13.94
N LEU A 171 3.98 12.43 -13.63
CA LEU A 171 3.70 11.33 -12.70
C LEU A 171 4.24 9.97 -13.16
N PRO A 172 4.13 9.56 -14.44
CA PRO A 172 4.76 8.32 -14.91
C PRO A 172 6.28 8.32 -14.72
N LEU A 173 6.96 9.44 -14.96
CA LEU A 173 8.41 9.54 -14.73
C LEU A 173 8.77 9.33 -13.26
N ILE A 174 7.94 9.86 -12.36
CA ILE A 174 8.09 9.72 -10.91
C ILE A 174 7.80 8.28 -10.46
N ALA A 175 6.76 7.66 -11.01
CA ALA A 175 6.33 6.29 -10.69
C ALA A 175 7.37 5.26 -11.17
N GLU A 176 7.93 5.44 -12.37
CA GLU A 176 8.96 4.59 -12.95
C GLU A 176 10.36 4.79 -12.33
N ASN A 177 10.47 5.61 -11.27
CA ASN A 177 11.73 5.94 -10.60
C ASN A 177 12.82 6.46 -11.57
N LYS A 178 12.41 7.19 -12.62
CA LYS A 178 13.33 7.84 -13.57
C LYS A 178 13.92 9.15 -13.03
N ILE A 179 13.62 9.48 -11.78
CA ILE A 179 14.13 10.64 -11.06
C ILE A 179 14.82 10.20 -9.77
N ASP A 180 15.68 11.05 -9.25
CA ASP A 180 16.38 10.80 -7.99
C ASP A 180 15.40 10.66 -6.80
N MET A 181 15.77 9.83 -5.83
CA MET A 181 14.95 9.53 -4.66
C MET A 181 14.67 10.76 -3.79
N VAL A 182 15.65 11.63 -3.59
CA VAL A 182 15.50 12.87 -2.82
C VAL A 182 14.48 13.78 -3.52
N GLU A 183 14.55 13.84 -4.84
CA GLU A 183 13.63 14.64 -5.64
C GLU A 183 12.19 14.10 -5.60
N LYS A 184 12.03 12.77 -5.65
CA LYS A 184 10.74 12.11 -5.49
C LYS A 184 10.10 12.44 -4.13
N VAL A 185 10.86 12.38 -3.05
CA VAL A 185 10.38 12.75 -1.70
C VAL A 185 9.99 14.22 -1.63
N CYS A 186 10.75 15.11 -2.26
CA CYS A 186 10.40 16.53 -2.35
C CYS A 186 9.04 16.74 -3.04
N ILE A 187 8.81 16.08 -4.18
CA ILE A 187 7.55 16.17 -4.91
C ILE A 187 6.38 15.62 -4.08
N ILE A 188 6.55 14.48 -3.40
CA ILE A 188 5.52 13.91 -2.52
C ILE A 188 5.11 14.94 -1.46
N ASN A 189 6.07 15.55 -0.77
CA ASN A 189 5.78 16.57 0.23
C ASN A 189 5.09 17.80 -0.36
N GLN A 190 5.47 18.23 -1.57
CA GLN A 190 4.80 19.34 -2.24
C GLN A 190 3.36 19.01 -2.63
N ILE A 191 3.07 17.79 -3.06
CA ILE A 191 1.70 17.35 -3.34
C ILE A 191 0.87 17.34 -2.04
N ILE A 192 1.45 16.88 -0.94
CA ILE A 192 0.81 16.92 0.40
C ILE A 192 0.53 18.37 0.81
N ASP A 193 1.48 19.28 0.63
CA ASP A 193 1.27 20.71 0.86
C ASP A 193 0.07 21.24 0.05
N VAL A 194 -0.02 20.90 -1.24
CA VAL A 194 -1.14 21.33 -2.09
C VAL A 194 -2.48 20.85 -1.53
N ILE A 195 -2.55 19.60 -1.06
CA ILE A 195 -3.75 19.05 -0.40
C ILE A 195 -4.09 19.83 0.87
N GLU A 196 -3.09 20.18 1.68
CA GLU A 196 -3.32 20.88 2.95
C GLU A 196 -3.86 22.31 2.75
N PHE A 197 -3.42 23.01 1.70
CA PHE A 197 -3.75 24.43 1.49
C PHE A 197 -4.93 24.68 0.55
N THR A 198 -5.32 23.71 -0.28
CA THR A 198 -6.41 23.90 -1.24
C THR A 198 -7.77 23.58 -0.63
N ASN A 199 -8.81 24.32 -1.04
CA ASN A 199 -10.21 24.00 -0.75
C ASN A 199 -10.92 23.32 -1.94
N ASN A 200 -10.21 23.13 -3.05
CA ASN A 200 -10.77 22.54 -4.27
C ASN A 200 -10.77 21.00 -4.16
N SER A 201 -11.95 20.41 -4.00
CA SER A 201 -12.14 18.96 -3.87
C SER A 201 -11.63 18.17 -5.08
N ASN A 202 -11.80 18.69 -6.29
CA ASN A 202 -11.29 18.06 -7.50
C ASN A 202 -9.76 18.05 -7.51
N LEU A 203 -9.12 19.14 -7.07
CA LEU A 203 -7.66 19.17 -6.99
C LEU A 203 -7.13 18.21 -5.93
N ILE A 204 -7.80 18.11 -4.77
CA ILE A 204 -7.46 17.14 -3.72
C ILE A 204 -7.59 15.72 -4.25
N MET A 205 -8.66 15.41 -4.98
CA MET A 205 -8.85 14.10 -5.63
C MET A 205 -7.67 13.75 -6.52
N ARG A 206 -7.25 14.69 -7.37
CA ARG A 206 -6.14 14.50 -8.30
C ARG A 206 -4.80 14.33 -7.58
N CYS A 207 -4.56 15.13 -6.53
CA CYS A 207 -3.35 15.00 -5.70
C CYS A 207 -3.30 13.66 -4.96
N MET A 208 -4.39 13.24 -4.33
CA MET A 208 -4.49 11.95 -3.64
C MET A 208 -4.34 10.77 -4.61
N SER A 209 -4.94 10.86 -5.80
CA SER A 209 -4.77 9.85 -6.85
C SER A 209 -3.33 9.80 -7.35
N ALA A 210 -2.66 10.94 -7.47
CA ALA A 210 -1.26 11.02 -7.83
C ALA A 210 -0.35 10.39 -6.77
N LEU A 211 -0.59 10.66 -5.48
CA LEU A 211 0.12 10.00 -4.38
C LEU A 211 -0.05 8.48 -4.41
N ASN A 212 -1.25 8.00 -4.69
CA ASN A 212 -1.50 6.57 -4.87
C ASN A 212 -0.73 6.00 -6.07
N TYR A 213 -0.82 6.68 -7.22
CA TYR A 213 -0.19 6.25 -8.48
C TYR A 213 1.33 6.14 -8.39
N ILE A 214 1.99 7.07 -7.71
CA ILE A 214 3.46 7.05 -7.55
C ILE A 214 3.94 6.14 -6.40
N GLY A 215 3.02 5.41 -5.75
CA GLY A 215 3.30 4.49 -4.64
C GLY A 215 3.59 5.18 -3.30
N ALA A 216 3.28 6.47 -3.15
CA ALA A 216 3.57 7.22 -1.93
C ALA A 216 2.69 6.79 -0.74
N LEU A 217 1.49 6.26 -0.99
CA LEU A 217 0.57 5.80 0.06
C LEU A 217 1.01 4.48 0.73
N SER A 218 2.05 3.82 0.22
CA SER A 218 2.72 2.72 0.90
C SER A 218 3.74 3.18 1.94
N ASN A 219 3.98 4.49 2.06
CA ASN A 219 4.88 5.06 3.06
C ASN A 219 4.11 5.45 4.34
N PRO A 220 4.45 4.87 5.51
CA PRO A 220 3.80 5.18 6.78
C PRO A 220 3.80 6.67 7.14
N ASP A 221 4.85 7.43 6.83
CA ASP A 221 4.94 8.84 7.15
C ASP A 221 4.01 9.69 6.29
N VAL A 222 3.81 9.29 5.02
CA VAL A 222 2.83 9.91 4.14
C VAL A 222 1.42 9.66 4.67
N ILE A 223 1.10 8.42 5.07
CA ILE A 223 -0.20 8.08 5.65
C ILE A 223 -0.48 8.89 6.92
N LYS A 224 0.47 9.01 7.84
CA LYS A 224 0.32 9.84 9.04
C LYS A 224 -0.03 11.29 8.70
N LYS A 225 0.66 11.89 7.71
CA LYS A 225 0.34 13.25 7.24
C LYS A 225 -1.06 13.32 6.66
N ILE A 226 -1.46 12.38 5.80
CA ILE A 226 -2.80 12.33 5.22
C ILE A 226 -3.88 12.19 6.30
N VAL A 227 -3.69 11.36 7.32
CA VAL A 227 -4.63 11.24 8.45
C VAL A 227 -4.82 12.59 9.14
N SER A 228 -3.72 13.27 9.49
CA SER A 228 -3.79 14.59 10.12
C SER A 228 -4.53 15.62 9.26
N ILE A 229 -4.34 15.57 7.94
CA ILE A 229 -5.00 16.43 6.97
C ILE A 229 -6.50 16.13 6.89
N ILE A 230 -6.90 14.85 6.86
CA ILE A 230 -8.33 14.47 6.85
C ILE A 230 -9.04 15.05 8.07
N ILE A 231 -8.47 14.89 9.25
CA ILE A 231 -9.04 15.41 10.49
C ILE A 231 -9.19 16.94 10.42
N LYS A 232 -8.15 17.65 9.95
CA LYS A 232 -8.17 19.10 9.78
C LYS A 232 -9.20 19.58 8.76
N ILE A 233 -9.25 18.95 7.58
CA ILE A 233 -10.20 19.29 6.50
C ILE A 233 -11.65 19.05 6.97
N THR A 234 -11.88 17.98 7.71
CA THR A 234 -13.20 17.61 8.23
C THR A 234 -13.68 18.63 9.26
N LYS A 235 -12.82 19.02 10.21
CA LYS A 235 -13.11 20.08 11.20
C LYS A 235 -13.45 21.43 10.54
N ASN A 236 -12.81 21.74 9.41
CA ASN A 236 -13.09 22.94 8.63
C ASN A 236 -14.36 22.83 7.75
N LYS A 237 -15.19 21.80 7.95
CA LYS A 237 -16.46 21.53 7.25
C LYS A 237 -16.33 21.36 5.74
N ASN A 238 -15.14 21.04 5.22
CA ASN A 238 -14.96 20.73 3.81
C ASN A 238 -15.22 19.22 3.56
N ILE A 239 -16.48 18.83 3.74
CA ILE A 239 -16.94 17.44 3.77
C ILE A 239 -16.63 16.71 2.46
N TYR A 240 -16.79 17.37 1.30
CA TYR A 240 -16.50 16.76 0.00
C TYR A 240 -15.04 16.32 -0.12
N CYS A 241 -14.10 17.13 0.38
CA CYS A 241 -12.68 16.78 0.35
C CYS A 241 -12.38 15.59 1.27
N ALA A 242 -13.03 15.52 2.43
CA ALA A 242 -12.91 14.39 3.34
C ALA A 242 -13.46 13.10 2.70
N ILE A 243 -14.65 13.13 2.08
CA ILE A 243 -15.23 11.98 1.35
C ILE A 243 -14.27 11.45 0.29
N THR A 244 -13.72 12.34 -0.54
CA THR A 244 -12.81 11.94 -1.61
C THR A 244 -11.54 11.32 -1.08
N THR A 245 -10.96 11.89 -0.02
CA THR A 245 -9.72 11.38 0.58
C THR A 245 -9.95 10.01 1.21
N THR A 246 -11.05 9.83 1.94
CA THR A 246 -11.48 8.55 2.51
C THR A 246 -11.70 7.49 1.43
N THR A 247 -12.38 7.84 0.32
CA THR A 247 -12.58 6.93 -0.82
C THR A 247 -11.26 6.42 -1.40
N ILE A 248 -10.22 7.26 -1.45
CA ILE A 248 -8.91 6.87 -1.97
C ILE A 248 -8.14 6.01 -0.96
N LEU A 249 -8.19 6.34 0.34
CA LEU A 249 -7.59 5.50 1.38
C LEU A 249 -8.19 4.09 1.40
N LYS A 250 -9.49 3.96 1.16
CA LYS A 250 -10.19 2.67 1.04
C LYS A 250 -9.82 1.84 -0.19
N LYS A 251 -9.00 2.37 -1.10
CA LYS A 251 -8.42 1.56 -2.19
C LYS A 251 -7.13 0.86 -1.77
N ILE A 252 -6.59 1.19 -0.59
CA ILE A 252 -5.37 0.58 -0.06
C ILE A 252 -5.75 -0.76 0.58
N THR A 253 -5.10 -1.83 0.13
CA THR A 253 -5.33 -3.21 0.62
C THR A 253 -4.11 -3.78 1.37
N GLN A 254 -3.04 -3.00 1.51
CA GLN A 254 -1.81 -3.43 2.16
C GLN A 254 -2.00 -3.54 3.68
N LEU A 255 -1.85 -4.74 4.23
CA LEU A 255 -2.09 -5.04 5.65
C LEU A 255 -1.40 -4.07 6.61
N GLU A 256 -0.12 -3.77 6.39
CA GLU A 256 0.65 -2.87 7.26
C GLU A 256 0.10 -1.43 7.26
N ILE A 257 -0.45 -0.98 6.13
CA ILE A 257 -1.11 0.33 6.05
C ILE A 257 -2.48 0.30 6.71
N LEU A 258 -3.24 -0.81 6.58
CA LEU A 258 -4.51 -0.98 7.28
C LEU A 258 -4.31 -0.95 8.81
N LYS A 259 -3.30 -1.66 9.33
CA LYS A 259 -2.90 -1.61 10.75
C LYS A 259 -2.63 -0.16 11.19
N LEU A 260 -1.88 0.58 10.37
CA LEU A 260 -1.55 1.97 10.64
C LEU A 260 -2.79 2.87 10.65
N LEU A 261 -3.73 2.69 9.71
CA LEU A 261 -4.98 3.45 9.67
C LEU A 261 -5.82 3.20 10.91
N VAL A 262 -5.97 1.93 11.34
CA VAL A 262 -6.70 1.57 12.57
C VAL A 262 -6.08 2.26 13.78
N ALA A 263 -4.77 2.14 13.97
CA ALA A 263 -4.07 2.73 15.11
C ALA A 263 -4.22 4.25 15.19
N ASN A 264 -4.33 4.94 14.06
CA ASN A 264 -4.46 6.40 14.01
C ASN A 264 -5.92 6.91 14.04
N PHE A 265 -6.89 6.13 13.57
CA PHE A 265 -8.29 6.55 13.55
C PHE A 265 -9.11 6.13 14.78
N LYS A 266 -8.66 5.13 15.56
CA LYS A 266 -9.41 4.58 16.72
C LYS A 266 -9.82 5.62 17.78
N GLU A 267 -9.03 6.67 18.00
CA GLU A 267 -9.36 7.69 18.99
C GLU A 267 -10.51 8.59 18.52
N TYR A 268 -10.72 8.66 17.20
CA TYR A 268 -11.76 9.46 16.56
C TYR A 268 -13.08 8.70 16.42
N THR A 269 -13.13 7.41 16.77
CA THR A 269 -14.35 6.59 16.78
C THR A 269 -14.99 6.48 18.17
N ALA A 270 -14.53 7.26 19.15
CA ALA A 270 -15.15 7.29 20.47
C ALA A 270 -16.44 8.13 20.47
N ASP A 271 -17.44 7.74 21.25
CA ASP A 271 -18.74 8.43 21.35
C ASP A 271 -18.59 9.93 21.64
N LYS A 272 -17.60 10.31 22.44
CA LYS A 272 -17.31 11.73 22.73
C LYS A 272 -17.01 12.55 21.46
N VAL A 273 -16.34 11.94 20.48
CA VAL A 273 -16.04 12.59 19.20
C VAL A 273 -17.30 12.70 18.34
N GLN A 274 -18.25 11.77 18.47
CA GLN A 274 -19.54 11.87 17.79
C GLN A 274 -20.33 13.12 18.25
N ASP A 275 -20.28 13.41 19.55
CA ASP A 275 -20.96 14.58 20.13
C ASP A 275 -20.27 15.91 19.76
N ASP A 276 -18.94 15.91 19.70
CA ASP A 276 -18.13 17.12 19.42
C ASP A 276 -17.99 17.41 17.90
N ASP A 277 -17.79 16.38 17.08
CA ASP A 277 -17.60 16.48 15.62
C ASP A 277 -18.08 15.21 14.88
N LEU A 278 -19.39 15.19 14.59
CA LEU A 278 -20.08 14.10 13.90
C LEU A 278 -19.38 13.67 12.59
N TRP A 279 -18.82 14.61 11.83
CA TRP A 279 -18.19 14.27 10.55
C TRP A 279 -16.85 13.57 10.73
N VAL A 280 -16.02 14.03 11.69
CA VAL A 280 -14.77 13.35 12.03
C VAL A 280 -15.05 11.93 12.50
N TYR A 281 -16.06 11.77 13.37
CA TYR A 281 -16.52 10.46 13.82
C TYR A 281 -16.95 9.56 12.65
N MET A 282 -17.80 10.06 11.75
CA MET A 282 -18.29 9.28 10.61
C MET A 282 -17.16 8.82 9.68
N PHE A 283 -16.20 9.71 9.34
CA PHE A 283 -15.09 9.31 8.46
C PHE A 283 -14.11 8.36 9.14
N ALA A 284 -13.79 8.59 10.42
CA ALA A 284 -12.94 7.68 11.18
C ALA A 284 -13.59 6.29 11.28
N HIS A 285 -14.88 6.23 11.61
CA HIS A 285 -15.64 4.99 11.67
C HIS A 285 -15.65 4.28 10.32
N ASP A 286 -15.89 5.02 9.24
CA ASP A 286 -15.96 4.47 7.88
C ASP A 286 -14.62 3.90 7.38
N ILE A 287 -13.49 4.53 7.74
CA ILE A 287 -12.14 4.02 7.46
C ILE A 287 -11.84 2.78 8.30
N VAL A 288 -12.08 2.85 9.61
CA VAL A 288 -11.85 1.72 10.53
C VAL A 288 -12.67 0.50 10.14
N TRP A 289 -13.95 0.72 9.81
CA TRP A 289 -14.84 -0.34 9.35
C TRP A 289 -14.31 -1.01 8.08
N HIS A 290 -13.84 -0.22 7.11
CA HIS A 290 -13.21 -0.77 5.91
C HIS A 290 -11.96 -1.58 6.23
N CYS A 291 -11.12 -1.14 7.18
CA CYS A 291 -9.96 -1.90 7.61
C CYS A 291 -10.37 -3.24 8.25
N ALA A 292 -11.39 -3.24 9.11
CA ALA A 292 -11.91 -4.45 9.74
C ALA A 292 -12.41 -5.49 8.71
N GLN A 293 -12.93 -5.05 7.56
CA GLN A 293 -13.36 -5.94 6.48
C GLN A 293 -12.20 -6.59 5.70
N HIS A 294 -10.98 -6.04 5.80
CA HIS A 294 -9.81 -6.45 5.03
C HIS A 294 -8.67 -7.00 5.89
N MET A 295 -8.95 -7.24 7.18
CA MET A 295 -8.00 -7.77 8.15
C MET A 295 -8.63 -8.95 8.88
N SER A 296 -7.82 -9.92 9.29
CA SER A 296 -8.27 -10.91 10.26
C SER A 296 -8.54 -10.25 11.61
N TYR A 297 -9.39 -10.87 12.41
CA TYR A 297 -9.70 -10.36 13.75
C TYR A 297 -8.46 -10.18 14.63
N PRO A 298 -7.48 -11.12 14.70
CA PRO A 298 -6.23 -10.90 15.43
C PRO A 298 -5.45 -9.68 14.95
N GLU A 299 -5.28 -9.51 13.64
CA GLU A 299 -4.54 -8.37 13.07
C GLU A 299 -5.22 -7.04 13.41
N PHE A 300 -6.54 -6.99 13.31
CA PHE A 300 -7.31 -5.80 13.67
C PHE A 300 -7.20 -5.51 15.17
N TYR A 301 -7.32 -6.54 16.01
CA TYR A 301 -7.24 -6.42 17.46
C TYR A 301 -5.86 -5.89 17.91
N HIS A 302 -4.77 -6.40 17.34
CA HIS A 302 -3.43 -5.88 17.62
C HIS A 302 -3.25 -4.43 17.12
N ALA A 303 -3.76 -4.10 15.94
CA ALA A 303 -3.72 -2.73 15.43
C ALA A 303 -4.52 -1.75 16.30
N TRP A 304 -5.69 -2.18 16.79
CA TRP A 304 -6.55 -1.39 17.67
C TRP A 304 -5.88 -1.08 19.01
N ASN A 305 -5.13 -2.04 19.56
CA ASN A 305 -4.46 -1.86 20.86
C ASN A 305 -3.05 -1.26 20.75
N SER A 306 -2.51 -1.13 19.54
CA SER A 306 -1.23 -0.46 19.31
C SER A 306 -1.32 1.03 19.62
N PRO A 307 -0.28 1.65 20.23
CA PRO A 307 -0.28 3.08 20.50
C PRO A 307 -0.45 3.90 19.21
N ALA A 308 -1.30 4.92 19.25
CA ALA A 308 -1.47 5.84 18.13
C ALA A 308 -0.14 6.57 17.86
N LEU A 309 0.26 6.64 16.59
CA LEU A 309 1.55 7.24 16.21
C LEU A 309 1.46 8.75 16.01
N ILE A 310 0.25 9.34 15.99
CA ILE A 310 0.03 10.78 15.87
C ILE A 310 -0.37 11.33 17.25
N THR A 311 0.60 11.52 18.14
CA THR A 311 0.38 12.35 19.33
C THR A 311 0.44 13.83 18.92
N SER A 312 -0.61 14.34 18.27
CA SER A 312 -0.80 15.79 18.19
C SER A 312 -1.30 16.28 19.55
N SER A 313 -0.47 17.07 20.22
CA SER A 313 -0.82 17.83 21.42
C SER A 313 -2.15 18.57 21.24
N GLU A 314 -3.24 17.99 21.74
CA GLU A 314 -4.39 18.62 22.40
C GLU A 314 -5.38 17.48 22.76
N THR A 315 -5.37 17.08 24.04
CA THR A 315 -6.18 16.00 24.61
C THR A 315 -7.70 16.18 24.40
N PRO A 316 -8.45 15.06 24.34
CA PRO A 316 -9.11 14.62 25.57
C PRO A 316 -8.59 13.26 26.01
N LYS A 317 -8.15 13.18 27.28
CA LYS A 317 -7.99 11.91 28.01
C LYS A 317 -9.33 11.16 27.95
N SER A 318 -9.41 10.08 27.18
CA SER A 318 -10.37 9.02 27.43
C SER A 318 -9.70 7.96 28.31
N LEU A 319 -10.38 7.53 29.36
CA LEU A 319 -10.03 6.29 30.05
C LEU A 319 -10.12 5.14 29.03
N PRO A 320 -9.28 4.10 29.12
CA PRO A 320 -9.43 2.92 28.29
C PRO A 320 -10.76 2.24 28.64
N ALA A 321 -11.79 2.51 27.85
CA ALA A 321 -13.00 1.70 27.79
C ALA A 321 -12.63 0.40 27.05
N GLY A 322 -11.95 -0.50 27.74
CA GLY A 322 -11.45 -1.77 27.20
C GLY A 322 -11.23 -2.87 28.22
N ASN A 323 -11.33 -2.61 29.53
CA ASN A 323 -11.23 -3.63 30.58
C ASN A 323 -12.58 -4.29 30.88
N THR A 324 -13.29 -4.79 29.88
CA THR A 324 -14.40 -5.71 30.10
C THR A 324 -13.87 -7.15 30.16
N SER A 325 -14.43 -7.99 31.02
CA SER A 325 -14.04 -9.41 31.14
C SER A 325 -14.09 -10.16 29.81
N THR A 326 -14.93 -9.71 28.87
CA THR A 326 -15.00 -10.23 27.50
C THR A 326 -13.76 -9.92 26.67
N VAL A 327 -13.13 -8.75 26.86
CA VAL A 327 -11.90 -8.36 26.17
C VAL A 327 -10.70 -9.17 26.69
N GLN A 328 -10.66 -9.45 28.00
CA GLN A 328 -9.67 -10.35 28.59
C GLN A 328 -9.80 -11.78 28.07
N VAL A 329 -11.02 -12.30 27.96
CA VAL A 329 -11.28 -13.63 27.38
C VAL A 329 -10.88 -13.70 25.90
N LEU A 330 -11.06 -12.63 25.13
CA LEU A 330 -10.63 -12.58 23.72
C LEU A 330 -9.10 -12.42 23.59
N GLU A 331 -8.47 -11.66 24.49
CA GLU A 331 -7.00 -11.58 24.61
C GLU A 331 -6.37 -12.92 24.99
N GLU A 332 -7.01 -13.68 25.87
CA GLU A 332 -6.62 -15.04 26.25
C GLU A 332 -6.82 -16.03 25.10
N GLN A 333 -7.86 -15.88 24.28
CA GLN A 333 -8.13 -16.73 23.11
C GLN A 333 -7.23 -16.46 21.90
N ILE A 334 -6.68 -15.24 21.75
CA ILE A 334 -5.83 -14.84 20.62
C ILE A 334 -4.33 -15.00 20.95
N ARG A 335 -3.96 -15.15 22.23
CA ARG A 335 -2.57 -15.26 22.66
C ARG A 335 -2.02 -16.66 22.34
N ASP A 336 -1.36 -16.80 21.19
CA ASP A 336 -0.41 -17.90 21.02
C ASP A 336 0.76 -17.67 21.99
N LEU A 337 0.64 -18.29 23.16
CA LEU A 337 1.63 -18.22 24.23
C LEU A 337 3.01 -18.67 23.73
N GLY A 338 3.06 -19.55 22.72
CA GLY A 338 4.30 -19.97 22.07
C GLY A 338 5.01 -18.82 21.35
N GLU A 339 4.28 -18.01 20.58
CA GLU A 339 4.87 -16.85 19.88
C GLU A 339 5.32 -15.74 20.85
N LEU A 340 4.54 -15.49 21.90
CA LEU A 340 4.88 -14.48 22.90
C LEU A 340 6.15 -14.86 23.69
N LEU A 341 6.35 -16.14 23.98
CA LEU A 341 7.52 -16.61 24.70
C LEU A 341 8.79 -16.66 23.84
N LYS A 342 8.68 -16.62 22.50
CA LYS A 342 9.85 -16.45 21.61
C LYS A 342 10.53 -15.09 21.77
N GLU A 343 9.84 -14.10 22.34
CA GLU A 343 10.43 -12.78 22.61
C GLU A 343 11.49 -12.82 23.73
N LEU A 344 11.51 -13.88 24.56
CA LEU A 344 12.47 -14.04 25.65
C LEU A 344 13.91 -14.06 25.11
N GLN A 345 14.75 -13.18 25.66
CA GLN A 345 16.14 -13.07 25.24
C GLN A 345 17.05 -13.79 26.24
N PRO A 346 18.07 -14.54 25.74
CA PRO A 346 19.14 -15.03 26.60
C PRO A 346 19.81 -13.90 27.38
N THR A 347 20.18 -14.17 28.63
CA THR A 347 21.00 -13.27 29.43
C THR A 347 22.48 -13.59 29.23
N GLN A 348 23.37 -12.84 29.90
CA GLN A 348 24.82 -13.11 29.82
C GLN A 348 25.23 -14.50 30.34
N LYS A 349 24.38 -15.13 31.17
CA LYS A 349 24.70 -16.40 31.85
C LYS A 349 23.65 -17.49 31.67
N THR A 350 22.43 -17.12 31.28
CA THR A 350 21.28 -18.02 31.30
C THR A 350 20.58 -18.02 29.95
N TYR A 351 20.35 -19.22 29.41
CA TYR A 351 19.64 -19.41 28.15
C TYR A 351 18.25 -19.99 28.42
N PRO A 352 17.16 -19.31 28.00
CA PRO A 352 15.80 -19.84 28.12
C PRO A 352 15.51 -20.88 27.03
N ILE A 353 14.98 -22.03 27.44
CA ILE A 353 14.42 -23.05 26.54
C ILE A 353 12.94 -23.15 26.87
N VAL A 354 12.09 -22.77 25.91
CA VAL A 354 10.64 -22.77 26.05
C VAL A 354 10.10 -24.00 25.32
N ILE A 355 9.33 -24.83 26.03
CA ILE A 355 8.75 -26.06 25.47
C ILE A 355 7.23 -26.11 25.69
N ASN A 356 6.50 -26.55 24.66
CA ASN A 356 5.09 -26.89 24.81
C ASN A 356 4.99 -28.18 25.63
N ALA A 357 4.36 -28.10 26.80
CA ALA A 357 4.21 -29.21 27.71
C ALA A 357 2.82 -29.87 27.64
N GLU A 358 1.95 -29.47 26.72
CA GLU A 358 0.65 -30.12 26.46
C GLU A 358 0.76 -31.65 26.34
N PRO A 359 1.77 -32.24 25.64
CA PRO A 359 1.92 -33.70 25.56
C PRO A 359 2.22 -34.39 26.91
N LEU A 360 2.59 -33.62 27.93
CA LEU A 360 3.00 -34.12 29.26
C LEU A 360 1.90 -33.97 30.32
N GLU A 361 0.75 -33.37 30.00
CA GLU A 361 -0.29 -33.02 30.99
C GLU A 361 -0.82 -34.24 31.76
N ASP A 362 -1.14 -35.32 31.04
CA ASP A 362 -1.66 -36.57 31.63
C ASP A 362 -0.60 -37.67 31.76
N GLU A 363 0.66 -37.40 31.40
CA GLU A 363 1.70 -38.43 31.42
C GLU A 363 2.23 -38.66 32.84
N THR A 364 2.32 -39.94 33.23
CA THR A 364 2.72 -40.37 34.58
C THR A 364 3.91 -41.33 34.55
N ASP A 365 4.25 -41.91 33.39
CA ASP A 365 5.44 -42.74 33.24
C ASP A 365 6.69 -41.85 33.17
N ASN A 366 7.57 -41.99 34.16
CA ASN A 366 8.86 -41.30 34.22
C ASN A 366 9.72 -41.53 32.95
N THR A 367 9.54 -42.65 32.25
CA THR A 367 10.25 -42.96 31.00
C THR A 367 9.73 -42.07 29.87
N ALA A 368 8.41 -42.02 29.69
CA ALA A 368 7.75 -41.19 28.69
C ALA A 368 8.00 -39.70 28.95
N ILE A 369 7.89 -39.25 30.21
CA ILE A 369 8.23 -37.87 30.61
C ILE A 369 9.68 -37.54 30.25
N ALA A 370 10.62 -38.45 30.54
CA ALA A 370 12.03 -38.22 30.24
C ALA A 370 12.29 -38.08 28.74
N GLN A 371 11.74 -38.98 27.94
CA GLN A 371 11.92 -38.98 26.49
C GLN A 371 11.27 -37.76 25.85
N GLU A 372 10.05 -37.41 26.26
CA GLU A 372 9.32 -36.31 25.65
C GLU A 372 9.94 -34.95 26.01
N LEU A 373 10.38 -34.75 27.25
CA LEU A 373 11.19 -33.58 27.60
C LEU A 373 12.48 -33.50 26.78
N CYS A 374 13.12 -34.64 26.50
CA CYS A 374 14.31 -34.68 25.65
C CYS A 374 14.00 -34.30 24.20
N ASN A 375 12.90 -34.83 23.65
CA ASN A 375 12.44 -34.52 22.30
C ASN A 375 12.20 -33.01 22.15
N GLN A 376 11.41 -32.43 23.05
CA GLN A 376 11.07 -31.01 23.02
C GLN A 376 12.32 -30.12 23.14
N ILE A 377 13.21 -30.41 24.11
CA ILE A 377 14.45 -29.63 24.28
C ILE A 377 15.32 -29.68 23.02
N TYR A 378 15.52 -30.87 22.43
CA TYR A 378 16.36 -31.00 21.24
C TYR A 378 15.73 -30.37 20.01
N GLN A 379 14.41 -30.48 19.83
CA GLN A 379 13.72 -29.81 18.72
C GLN A 379 13.78 -28.29 18.84
N THR A 380 13.67 -27.74 20.06
CA THR A 380 13.79 -26.29 20.28
C THR A 380 15.21 -25.77 20.04
N VAL A 381 16.23 -26.52 20.46
CA VAL A 381 17.63 -26.07 20.40
C VAL A 381 18.31 -26.44 19.07
N PHE A 382 17.96 -27.57 18.48
CA PHE A 382 18.54 -28.15 17.26
C PHE A 382 17.44 -28.66 16.32
N PRO A 383 16.61 -27.77 15.73
CA PRO A 383 15.49 -28.17 14.88
C PRO A 383 15.89 -28.99 13.64
N ASP A 384 17.15 -28.87 13.19
CA ASP A 384 17.69 -29.57 12.02
C ASP A 384 18.40 -30.89 12.35
N ASP A 385 18.49 -31.30 13.62
CA ASP A 385 19.16 -32.55 14.03
C ASP A 385 18.15 -33.70 14.15
N GLU A 386 18.21 -34.65 13.20
CA GLU A 386 17.36 -35.84 13.20
C GLU A 386 17.75 -36.86 14.29
N ASN A 387 18.89 -36.68 14.98
CA ASN A 387 19.40 -37.64 15.97
C ASN A 387 19.12 -37.19 17.42
N ILE A 388 17.85 -37.25 17.82
CA ILE A 388 17.46 -37.02 19.21
C ILE A 388 17.89 -38.23 20.06
N PRO A 389 18.62 -38.04 21.19
CA PRO A 389 19.02 -39.14 22.05
C PRO A 389 17.84 -39.85 22.72
N GLU A 390 17.91 -41.18 22.80
CA GLU A 390 17.00 -41.95 23.65
C GLU A 390 17.36 -41.79 25.13
N VAL A 391 16.37 -41.42 25.93
CA VAL A 391 16.46 -41.30 27.39
C VAL A 391 15.24 -41.93 28.06
N ASN A 392 15.49 -42.73 29.07
CA ASN A 392 14.47 -43.51 29.78
C ASN A 392 14.29 -43.06 31.24
N ASN A 393 15.06 -42.06 31.70
CA ASN A 393 15.04 -41.61 33.09
C ASN A 393 15.77 -40.27 33.29
N HIS A 394 15.56 -39.68 34.48
CA HIS A 394 16.17 -38.41 34.87
C HIS A 394 17.73 -38.39 34.82
N PRO A 395 18.50 -39.44 35.21
CA PRO A 395 19.95 -39.39 35.13
C PRO A 395 20.47 -39.35 33.69
N GLN A 396 19.80 -40.04 32.76
CA GLN A 396 20.16 -40.02 31.35
C GLN A 396 19.91 -38.64 30.74
N LEU A 397 18.77 -38.00 31.03
CA LEU A 397 18.50 -36.62 30.64
C LEU A 397 19.52 -35.64 31.25
N LYS A 398 19.81 -35.79 32.56
CA LYS A 398 20.82 -35.00 33.28
C LYS A 398 22.21 -35.07 32.63
N ARG A 399 22.61 -36.24 32.13
CA ARG A 399 23.91 -36.43 31.44
C ARG A 399 24.04 -35.58 30.17
N LEU A 400 22.93 -35.20 29.54
CA LEU A 400 22.91 -34.38 28.32
C LEU A 400 23.06 -32.87 28.61
N ILE A 401 22.73 -32.42 29.82
CA ILE A 401 22.74 -30.98 30.18
C ILE A 401 24.11 -30.31 29.99
N PRO A 402 25.27 -30.91 30.37
CA PRO A 402 26.57 -30.29 30.11
C PRO A 402 26.87 -30.11 28.62
N LYS A 403 26.40 -31.04 27.76
CA LYS A 403 26.56 -30.94 26.31
C LYS A 403 25.72 -29.77 25.77
N LEU A 404 24.48 -29.65 26.22
CA LEU A 404 23.58 -28.53 25.88
C LEU A 404 24.18 -27.18 26.27
N LYS A 405 24.67 -27.04 27.51
CA LYS A 405 25.32 -25.80 27.99
C LYS A 405 26.52 -25.40 27.14
N LYS A 406 27.33 -26.38 26.73
CA LYS A 406 28.49 -26.16 25.86
C LYS A 406 28.09 -25.69 24.46
N GLN A 407 27.04 -26.28 23.87
CA GLN A 407 26.56 -25.92 22.54
C GLN A 407 25.88 -24.54 22.52
N LEU A 408 25.11 -24.21 23.56
CA LEU A 408 24.46 -22.91 23.73
C LEU A 408 25.39 -21.81 24.27
N ASN A 409 26.65 -22.15 24.59
CA ASN A 409 27.64 -21.25 25.20
C ASN A 409 27.10 -20.50 26.44
N THR A 410 26.47 -21.23 27.36
CA THR A 410 25.79 -20.68 28.55
C THR A 410 26.22 -21.37 29.84
N GLN A 411 26.12 -20.68 31.00
CA GLN A 411 26.38 -21.26 32.32
C GLN A 411 25.13 -21.97 32.88
N HIS A 412 23.97 -21.38 32.65
CA HIS A 412 22.69 -21.82 33.17
C HIS A 412 21.69 -22.03 32.02
N ILE A 413 20.80 -22.99 32.21
CA ILE A 413 19.67 -23.24 31.32
C ILE A 413 18.41 -23.10 32.16
N ALA A 414 17.48 -22.29 31.67
CA ALA A 414 16.15 -22.13 32.24
C ALA A 414 15.14 -22.85 31.34
N LEU A 415 14.53 -23.92 31.84
CA LEU A 415 13.48 -24.66 31.15
C LEU A 415 12.12 -24.09 31.55
N ILE A 416 11.38 -23.57 30.57
CA ILE A 416 10.08 -22.94 30.76
C ILE A 416 9.02 -23.80 30.07
N LEU A 417 8.12 -24.39 30.85
CA LEU A 417 7.03 -25.24 30.38
C LEU A 417 5.74 -24.44 30.32
N TYR A 418 5.05 -24.45 29.17
CA TYR A 418 3.77 -23.76 28.97
C TYR A 418 2.71 -24.70 28.39
N GLN A 419 1.43 -24.29 28.43
CA GLN A 419 0.28 -25.10 27.96
C GLN A 419 0.12 -26.45 28.68
N CYS A 420 0.43 -26.48 29.98
CA CYS A 420 0.23 -27.67 30.80
C CYS A 420 -0.08 -27.28 32.24
N GLU A 421 -1.11 -27.88 32.80
CA GLU A 421 -1.34 -27.87 34.24
C GLU A 421 -0.58 -29.05 34.87
N PRO A 422 0.53 -28.80 35.58
CA PRO A 422 1.50 -29.85 35.87
C PRO A 422 0.99 -30.84 36.91
N ASN A 423 0.97 -32.13 36.55
CA ASN A 423 0.60 -33.19 37.48
C ASN A 423 1.71 -33.48 38.51
N SER A 424 1.38 -34.25 39.56
CA SER A 424 2.32 -34.54 40.66
C SER A 424 3.58 -35.29 40.21
N ASP A 425 3.49 -36.14 39.20
CA ASP A 425 4.60 -36.94 38.70
C ASP A 425 5.57 -36.09 37.87
N LEU A 426 5.04 -35.21 37.00
CA LEU A 426 5.83 -34.23 36.26
C LEU A 426 6.55 -33.26 37.19
N ILE A 427 5.86 -32.74 38.22
CA ILE A 427 6.48 -31.90 39.26
C ILE A 427 7.60 -32.66 39.97
N SER A 428 7.35 -33.92 40.36
CA SER A 428 8.34 -34.77 41.03
C SER A 428 9.55 -35.06 40.13
N PHE A 429 9.33 -35.27 38.84
CA PHE A 429 10.39 -35.46 37.85
C PHE A 429 11.22 -34.20 37.66
N CYS A 430 10.58 -33.06 37.41
CA CYS A 430 11.25 -31.76 37.23
C CYS A 430 12.03 -31.34 38.47
N ARG A 431 11.54 -31.61 39.68
CA ARG A 431 12.28 -31.39 40.94
C ARG A 431 13.64 -32.09 40.94
N LYS A 432 13.76 -33.29 40.37
CA LYS A 432 15.04 -34.02 40.28
C LYS A 432 16.06 -33.34 39.36
N LEU A 433 15.61 -32.48 38.44
CA LEU A 433 16.44 -31.74 37.49
C LEU A 433 16.90 -30.37 38.02
N THR A 434 16.30 -29.87 39.11
CA THR A 434 16.55 -28.51 39.62
C THR A 434 17.97 -28.23 40.11
N ASN A 435 18.77 -29.29 40.32
CA ASN A 435 20.19 -29.14 40.65
C ASN A 435 21.05 -28.75 39.44
N ASP A 436 20.56 -28.98 38.22
CA ASP A 436 21.32 -28.77 36.98
C ASP A 436 20.67 -27.72 36.05
N LEU A 437 19.35 -27.53 36.20
CA LEU A 437 18.48 -26.63 35.44
C LEU A 437 17.65 -25.76 36.36
N HIS A 438 17.31 -24.55 35.91
CA HIS A 438 16.23 -23.76 36.52
C HIS A 438 14.94 -24.12 35.80
N VAL A 439 13.90 -24.53 36.51
CA VAL A 439 12.65 -24.99 35.88
C VAL A 439 11.49 -24.12 36.33
N ALA A 440 10.74 -23.61 35.35
CA ALA A 440 9.56 -22.78 35.54
C ALA A 440 8.35 -23.35 34.79
N PHE A 441 7.18 -23.26 35.42
CA PHE A 441 5.90 -23.60 34.81
C PHE A 441 5.07 -22.33 34.62
N ILE A 442 4.41 -22.22 33.48
CA ILE A 442 3.37 -21.21 33.24
C ILE A 442 2.02 -21.87 33.57
N THR A 443 1.55 -21.64 34.80
CA THR A 443 0.41 -22.35 35.40
C THR A 443 -0.24 -21.48 36.46
N THR A 444 -1.55 -21.67 36.65
CA THR A 444 -2.29 -21.07 37.76
C THR A 444 -2.10 -21.82 39.09
N GLN A 445 -1.57 -23.05 39.05
CA GLN A 445 -1.26 -23.84 40.23
C GLN A 445 -0.07 -23.26 41.00
N LYS A 446 -0.16 -23.36 42.33
CA LYS A 446 0.92 -22.95 43.21
C LYS A 446 2.05 -23.98 43.16
N ILE A 447 3.14 -23.62 42.50
CA ILE A 447 4.37 -24.42 42.45
C ILE A 447 5.29 -24.04 43.62
N GLU A 448 5.76 -25.03 44.38
CA GLU A 448 6.68 -24.79 45.48
C GLU A 448 8.15 -24.80 45.03
N PRO A 449 9.00 -23.95 45.64
CA PRO A 449 10.45 -23.98 45.42
C PRO A 449 11.04 -25.38 45.62
N PRO A 450 12.10 -25.76 44.87
CA PRO A 450 12.94 -24.93 44.01
C PRO A 450 12.41 -24.69 42.59
N LEU A 451 11.23 -25.21 42.25
CA LEU A 451 10.55 -24.91 40.98
C LEU A 451 9.88 -23.53 41.05
N ALA A 452 9.81 -22.84 39.92
CA ALA A 452 9.07 -21.59 39.80
C ALA A 452 7.71 -21.82 39.11
N GLY A 453 6.67 -21.13 39.57
CA GLY A 453 5.35 -21.09 38.94
C GLY A 453 4.97 -19.66 38.63
N PHE A 454 4.57 -19.41 37.39
CA PHE A 454 4.12 -18.10 36.92
C PHE A 454 2.71 -18.24 36.33
N PRO A 455 1.72 -17.49 36.82
CA PRO A 455 0.41 -17.49 36.16
C PRO A 455 0.54 -16.83 34.79
N ASP A 456 -0.27 -17.28 33.83
CA ASP A 456 -0.45 -16.53 32.58
C ASP A 456 -1.11 -15.19 32.92
N GLN A 457 -0.40 -14.10 32.66
CA GLN A 457 -0.80 -12.76 33.07
C GLN A 457 -0.24 -11.70 32.10
N PRO A 458 -0.83 -10.49 32.10
CA PRO A 458 -0.23 -9.35 31.39
C PRO A 458 1.21 -9.14 31.85
N HIS A 459 2.12 -8.87 30.90
CA HIS A 459 3.56 -8.70 31.14
C HIS A 459 4.33 -9.98 31.56
N LEU A 460 3.82 -11.17 31.27
CA LEU A 460 4.51 -12.43 31.53
C LEU A 460 5.96 -12.47 31.00
N VAL A 461 6.21 -11.98 29.77
CA VAL A 461 7.56 -11.93 29.19
C VAL A 461 8.52 -11.13 30.08
N SER A 462 8.11 -9.96 30.58
CA SER A 462 9.00 -9.12 31.39
C SER A 462 9.25 -9.73 32.77
N ILE A 463 8.25 -10.40 33.35
CA ILE A 463 8.39 -11.13 34.61
C ILE A 463 9.37 -12.29 34.45
N LEU A 464 9.23 -13.08 33.39
CA LEU A 464 10.15 -14.16 33.06
C LEU A 464 11.56 -13.63 32.75
N GLN A 465 11.69 -12.51 32.03
CA GLN A 465 12.99 -11.90 31.74
C GLN A 465 13.72 -11.42 33.01
N ASN A 466 12.98 -10.88 33.98
CA ASN A 466 13.54 -10.51 35.28
C ASN A 466 14.00 -11.76 36.04
N TRP A 467 13.18 -12.81 36.08
CA TRP A 467 13.56 -14.08 36.69
C TRP A 467 14.81 -14.70 36.06
N LEU A 468 14.93 -14.68 34.73
CA LEU A 468 16.13 -15.12 33.99
C LEU A 468 17.38 -14.30 34.32
N SER A 469 17.22 -13.06 34.80
CA SER A 469 18.32 -12.17 35.17
C SER A 469 18.76 -12.34 36.63
N GLU A 470 17.88 -12.88 37.48
CA GLU A 470 18.15 -13.18 38.90
C GLU A 470 18.90 -14.50 39.09
N ILE A 471 18.77 -15.42 38.13
CA ILE A 471 19.49 -16.72 38.07
C ILE A 471 20.78 -16.60 37.25
#